data_AF-A0A6A2ET34-F1
#
_entry.id   AF-A0A6A2ET34-F1
#
_cell.length_a   1.000
_cell.length_b   1.000
_cell.length_c   1.000
_cell.angle_alpha   90.00
_cell.angle_beta   90.00
_cell.angle_gamma   90.00
#
_symmetry.space_group_name_H-M   'P 1'
#
loop_
_entity.id
_entity.type
_entity.pdbx_description
1 polymer ?
#
loop_
_entity_poly.entity_id
_entity_poly.type
_entity_poly.pdbx_seq_one_letter_code
_entity_poly.pdbx_strand_id
1 'polypeptide(L)'
;MSKHTPQKVRHHSDVSRISLESSIEQLSNKIGAIHKRRIAIEHQIINTTTGISNLRNFIKLNQLENQEKQLVTRLEQLKYSQSLLTPKRNIPYREQDEFDEWKVAENEMKALEAEKALSKIRQTRQSKENNKEMDR
;
A
#
# COMPACT_ATOMS: atom_id res chain seq x y z
N MET A 1 -3.06 -37.46 -26.89
CA MET A 1 -3.92 -36.81 -25.88
C MET A 1 -3.70 -35.31 -25.94
N SER A 2 -4.63 -34.56 -26.52
CA SER A 2 -4.51 -33.11 -26.72
C SER A 2 -4.97 -32.39 -25.45
N LYS A 3 -4.06 -31.62 -24.83
CA LYS A 3 -4.35 -30.80 -23.65
C LYS A 3 -4.97 -29.49 -24.12
N HIS A 4 -6.29 -29.34 -23.95
CA HIS A 4 -6.95 -28.04 -24.03
C HIS A 4 -6.58 -27.19 -22.82
N THR A 5 -5.89 -26.08 -23.07
CA THR A 5 -5.65 -25.03 -22.09
C THR A 5 -6.86 -24.08 -21.99
N PRO A 6 -7.19 -23.56 -20.80
CA PRO A 6 -8.36 -22.71 -20.58
C PRO A 6 -8.06 -21.27 -21.00
N GLN A 7 -8.09 -20.97 -22.29
CA GLN A 7 -7.92 -19.59 -22.80
C GLN A 7 -9.15 -18.70 -22.53
N LYS A 8 -10.32 -19.29 -22.25
CA LYS A 8 -11.60 -18.56 -22.16
C LYS A 8 -11.85 -17.79 -20.86
N VAL A 9 -11.08 -18.05 -19.79
CA VAL A 9 -11.33 -17.43 -18.46
C VAL A 9 -10.61 -16.09 -18.30
N ARG A 10 -9.44 -15.90 -18.93
CA ARG A 10 -8.63 -14.67 -18.77
C ARG A 10 -9.24 -13.44 -19.47
N HIS A 11 -9.87 -13.63 -20.63
CA HIS A 11 -10.45 -12.51 -21.37
C HIS A 11 -11.64 -11.86 -20.66
N HIS A 12 -12.44 -12.61 -19.89
CA HIS A 12 -13.56 -12.05 -19.15
C HIS A 12 -13.11 -11.23 -17.93
N SER A 13 -12.04 -11.65 -17.24
CA SER A 13 -11.50 -10.88 -16.12
C SER A 13 -10.92 -9.53 -16.56
N ASP A 14 -10.25 -9.49 -17.71
CA ASP A 14 -9.61 -8.27 -18.21
C ASP A 14 -10.64 -7.25 -18.71
N VAL A 15 -11.69 -7.69 -19.42
CA VAL A 15 -12.78 -6.82 -19.86
C VAL A 15 -13.57 -6.26 -18.67
N SER A 16 -13.87 -7.09 -17.66
CA SER A 16 -14.50 -6.64 -16.43
C SER A 16 -13.62 -5.67 -15.63
N ARG A 17 -12.29 -5.86 -15.63
CA ARG A 17 -11.35 -4.96 -14.97
C ARG A 17 -11.29 -3.59 -15.63
N ILE A 18 -11.16 -3.54 -16.96
CA ILE A 18 -11.13 -2.28 -17.72
C ILE A 18 -12.45 -1.51 -17.55
N SER A 19 -13.59 -2.22 -17.56
CA SER A 19 -14.90 -1.62 -17.33
C SER A 19 -15.03 -1.03 -15.90
N LEU A 20 -14.48 -1.71 -14.89
CA LEU A 20 -14.42 -1.20 -13.52
C LEU A 20 -13.48 -0.01 -13.37
N GLU A 21 -12.31 -0.04 -14.00
CA GLU A 21 -11.36 1.08 -14.02
C GLU A 21 -12.02 2.34 -14.60
N SER A 22 -12.68 2.21 -15.75
CA SER A 22 -13.42 3.31 -16.37
C SER A 22 -14.56 3.83 -15.47
N SER A 23 -15.29 2.92 -14.81
CA SER A 23 -16.37 3.30 -13.88
C SER A 23 -15.85 4.05 -12.65
N ILE A 24 -14.70 3.63 -12.12
CA ILE A 24 -13.99 4.27 -11.01
C ILE A 24 -13.51 5.67 -11.40
N GLU A 25 -12.93 5.81 -12.59
CA GLU A 25 -12.46 7.10 -13.11
C GLU A 25 -13.64 8.07 -13.30
N GLN A 26 -14.73 7.61 -13.94
CA GLN A 26 -15.93 8.42 -14.13
C GLN A 26 -16.52 8.88 -12.80
N LEU A 27 -16.61 8.01 -11.79
CA LEU A 27 -17.10 8.38 -10.47
C LEU A 27 -16.15 9.34 -9.74
N SER A 28 -14.85 9.12 -9.83
CA SER A 28 -13.84 10.02 -9.25
C SER A 28 -13.94 11.43 -9.85
N ASN A 29 -14.11 11.52 -11.17
CA ASN A 29 -14.33 12.79 -11.86
C ASN A 29 -15.63 13.48 -11.44
N LYS A 30 -16.72 12.71 -11.27
CA LYS A 30 -18.00 13.24 -10.75
C LYS A 30 -17.87 13.76 -9.32
N ILE A 31 -17.19 13.03 -8.43
CA ILE A 31 -16.91 13.46 -7.05
C ILE A 31 -16.09 14.76 -7.08
N GLY A 32 -15.02 14.81 -7.87
CA GLY A 32 -14.20 16.02 -8.00
C GLY A 32 -14.98 17.23 -8.49
N ALA A 33 -15.92 17.04 -9.43
CA ALA A 33 -16.78 18.12 -9.91
C ALA A 33 -17.78 18.61 -8.84
N ILE A 34 -18.37 17.70 -8.06
CA ILE A 34 -19.27 18.04 -6.94
C ILE A 34 -18.50 18.76 -5.83
N HIS A 35 -17.31 18.26 -5.49
CA HIS A 35 -16.45 18.87 -4.49
C HIS A 35 -16.09 20.32 -4.83
N LYS A 36 -15.70 20.59 -6.09
CA LYS A 36 -15.45 21.95 -6.57
C LYS A 36 -16.68 22.86 -6.46
N ARG A 37 -17.88 22.33 -6.76
CA ARG A 37 -19.14 23.08 -6.60
C ARG A 37 -19.44 23.36 -5.13
N ARG A 38 -19.15 22.42 -4.23
CA ARG A 38 -19.31 22.60 -2.78
C ARG A 38 -18.44 23.76 -2.28
N ILE A 39 -17.14 23.73 -2.59
CA ILE A 39 -16.20 24.80 -2.24
C ILE A 39 -16.66 26.16 -2.79
N ALA A 40 -17.13 26.21 -4.03
CA ALA A 40 -17.63 27.45 -4.62
C ALA A 40 -18.85 28.02 -3.85
N ILE A 41 -19.76 27.16 -3.37
CA ILE A 41 -20.92 27.57 -2.56
C ILE A 41 -20.48 27.98 -1.15
N GLU A 42 -19.52 27.28 -0.53
CA GLU A 42 -18.93 27.68 0.77
C GLU A 42 -18.35 29.10 0.68
N HIS A 43 -17.54 29.38 -0.35
CA HIS A 43 -17.02 30.73 -0.59
C HIS A 43 -18.14 31.75 -0.84
N GLN A 44 -19.19 31.38 -1.58
CA GLN A 44 -20.33 32.28 -1.78
C GLN A 44 -21.02 32.62 -0.46
N ILE A 45 -21.28 31.63 0.41
CA ILE A 45 -21.90 31.84 1.73
C ILE A 45 -21.09 32.82 2.59
N ILE A 46 -19.75 32.66 2.61
CA ILE A 46 -18.84 33.56 3.35
C ILE A 46 -18.94 35.00 2.82
N ASN A 47 -19.11 35.16 1.51
CA ASN A 47 -19.10 36.47 0.85
C ASN A 47 -20.49 37.13 0.74
N THR A 48 -21.61 36.42 0.96
CA THR A 48 -22.95 37.02 0.93
C THR A 48 -23.38 37.56 2.30
N THR A 49 -23.64 38.88 2.34
CA THR A 49 -23.82 39.63 3.58
C THR A 49 -25.18 39.51 4.27
N THR A 50 -26.27 38.95 3.69
CA THR A 50 -27.55 38.73 4.43
C THR A 50 -28.56 37.77 3.74
N GLY A 51 -29.42 37.11 4.54
CA GLY A 51 -30.78 36.67 4.17
C GLY A 51 -31.00 35.32 3.48
N ILE A 52 -32.15 35.16 2.80
CA ILE A 52 -32.66 33.94 2.12
C ILE A 52 -31.66 33.32 1.13
N SER A 53 -30.76 34.13 0.55
CA SER A 53 -29.71 33.65 -0.35
C SER A 53 -28.73 32.70 0.37
N ASN A 54 -28.35 33.02 1.62
CA ASN A 54 -27.53 32.12 2.45
C ASN A 54 -28.27 30.83 2.77
N LEU A 55 -29.59 30.89 3.02
CA LEU A 55 -30.40 29.69 3.26
C LEU A 55 -30.48 28.79 2.01
N ARG A 56 -30.67 29.38 0.82
CA ARG A 56 -30.66 28.64 -0.46
C ARG A 56 -29.30 28.01 -0.73
N ASN A 57 -28.21 28.72 -0.45
CA ASN A 57 -26.86 28.19 -0.60
C ASN A 57 -26.57 27.07 0.42
N PHE A 58 -27.05 27.20 1.66
CA PHE A 58 -26.94 26.17 2.68
C PHE A 58 -27.71 24.88 2.31
N ILE A 59 -28.93 25.00 1.77
CA ILE A 59 -29.69 23.84 1.27
C ILE A 59 -28.94 23.14 0.14
N LYS A 60 -28.40 23.90 -0.82
CA LYS A 60 -27.59 23.35 -1.91
C LYS A 60 -26.31 22.69 -1.40
N LEU A 61 -25.66 23.28 -0.39
CA LEU A 61 -24.47 22.73 0.24
C LEU A 61 -24.77 21.33 0.84
N ASN A 62 -25.81 21.21 1.65
CA ASN A 62 -26.24 19.95 2.23
C ASN A 62 -26.61 18.89 1.17
N GLN A 63 -27.27 19.31 0.08
CA GLN A 63 -27.58 18.40 -1.03
C GLN A 63 -26.31 17.88 -1.71
N LEU A 64 -25.34 18.76 -1.96
CA LEU A 64 -24.06 18.37 -2.56
C LEU A 64 -23.24 17.48 -1.63
N GLU A 65 -23.22 17.74 -0.33
CA GLU A 65 -22.54 16.87 0.65
C GLU A 65 -23.16 15.48 0.70
N ASN A 66 -24.50 15.37 0.68
CA ASN A 66 -25.17 14.08 0.65
C ASN A 66 -24.89 13.32 -0.65
N GLN A 67 -24.88 14.02 -1.79
CA GLN A 67 -24.49 13.43 -3.08
C GLN A 67 -23.03 12.97 -3.07
N GLU A 68 -22.11 13.78 -2.54
CA GLU A 68 -20.69 13.44 -2.41
C GLU A 68 -20.51 12.18 -1.54
N LYS A 69 -21.14 12.13 -0.37
CA LYS A 69 -21.11 10.95 0.52
C LYS A 69 -21.59 9.68 -0.19
N GLN A 70 -22.73 9.75 -0.89
CA GLN A 70 -23.27 8.59 -1.62
C GLN A 70 -22.31 8.12 -2.73
N LEU A 71 -21.72 9.05 -3.48
CA LEU A 71 -20.78 8.71 -4.56
C LEU A 71 -19.46 8.16 -4.01
N VAL A 72 -18.97 8.68 -2.87
CA VAL A 72 -17.77 8.16 -2.19
C VAL A 72 -18.01 6.72 -1.73
N THR A 73 -19.12 6.44 -1.07
CA THR A 73 -19.48 5.05 -0.69
C THR A 73 -19.55 4.13 -1.91
N ARG A 74 -20.12 4.62 -3.02
CA ARG A 74 -20.16 3.83 -4.26
C ARG A 74 -18.78 3.60 -4.87
N LEU A 75 -17.91 4.61 -4.83
CA LEU A 75 -16.52 4.51 -5.29
C LEU A 75 -15.75 3.47 -4.47
N GLU A 76 -15.91 3.46 -3.15
CA GLU A 76 -15.30 2.48 -2.25
C GLU A 76 -15.74 1.05 -2.58
N GLN A 77 -17.04 0.84 -2.84
CA GLN A 77 -17.56 -0.47 -3.27
C GLN A 77 -16.94 -0.94 -4.60
N LEU A 78 -16.76 -0.04 -5.57
CA LEU A 78 -16.14 -0.38 -6.85
C LEU A 78 -14.65 -0.66 -6.69
N LYS A 79 -13.93 0.12 -5.89
CA LYS A 79 -12.52 -0.13 -5.55
C LYS A 79 -12.34 -1.48 -4.85
N TYR A 80 -13.25 -1.82 -3.94
CA TYR A 80 -13.29 -3.13 -3.30
C TYR A 80 -13.51 -4.24 -4.33
N SER A 81 -14.51 -4.09 -5.21
CA SER A 81 -14.80 -5.06 -6.27
C SER A 81 -13.61 -5.25 -7.23
N GLN A 82 -12.91 -4.17 -7.57
CA GLN A 82 -11.69 -4.21 -8.36
C GLN A 82 -10.58 -4.97 -7.62
N SER A 83 -10.42 -4.74 -6.31
CA SER A 83 -9.41 -5.44 -5.49
C SER A 83 -9.64 -6.94 -5.37
N LEU A 84 -10.88 -7.42 -5.52
CA LEU A 84 -11.19 -8.85 -5.58
C LEU A 84 -10.75 -9.48 -6.91
N LEU A 85 -10.77 -8.71 -8.01
CA LEU A 85 -10.36 -9.16 -9.35
C LEU A 85 -8.85 -9.04 -9.58
N THR A 86 -8.20 -8.09 -8.91
CA THR A 86 -6.75 -8.03 -8.80
C THR A 86 -6.37 -8.45 -7.40
N PRO A 87 -6.27 -9.76 -7.09
CA PRO A 87 -5.78 -10.18 -5.79
C PRO A 87 -4.44 -9.49 -5.60
N LYS A 88 -4.39 -8.52 -4.69
CA LYS A 88 -3.12 -8.02 -4.20
C LYS A 88 -2.45 -9.25 -3.65
N ARG A 89 -1.45 -9.74 -4.37
CA ARG A 89 -0.40 -10.52 -3.77
C ARG A 89 0.10 -9.64 -2.62
N ASN A 90 -0.38 -9.90 -1.41
CA ASN A 90 0.30 -9.54 -0.18
C ASN A 90 1.58 -10.39 -0.14
N ILE A 91 2.43 -10.22 -1.15
CA ILE A 91 3.84 -10.45 -0.98
C ILE A 91 4.20 -9.19 -0.20
N PRO A 92 4.54 -9.27 1.10
CA PRO A 92 5.16 -8.13 1.75
C PRO A 92 6.25 -7.65 0.80
N TYR A 93 6.26 -6.36 0.49
CA TYR A 93 7.39 -5.74 -0.19
C TYR A 93 8.61 -6.10 0.67
N ARG A 94 9.32 -7.17 0.32
CA ARG A 94 10.76 -7.10 0.35
C ARG A 94 11.00 -6.00 -0.65
N GLU A 95 11.31 -4.80 -0.14
CA GLU A 95 12.21 -3.91 -0.85
C GLU A 95 13.18 -4.82 -1.59
N GLN A 96 13.29 -4.62 -2.90
CA GLN A 96 14.37 -5.20 -3.68
C GLN A 96 15.56 -5.33 -2.75
N ASP A 97 15.92 -6.57 -2.41
CA ASP A 97 17.25 -6.84 -1.92
C ASP A 97 18.10 -6.36 -3.10
N GLU A 98 18.44 -5.06 -3.09
CA GLU A 98 19.65 -4.58 -3.73
C GLU A 98 20.66 -5.58 -3.23
N PHE A 99 21.08 -6.45 -4.14
CA PHE A 99 22.13 -7.40 -3.87
C PHE A 99 23.38 -6.54 -3.74
N ASP A 100 23.48 -5.84 -2.62
CA ASP A 100 24.63 -5.09 -2.19
C ASP A 100 25.65 -6.15 -1.83
N GLU A 101 26.36 -6.63 -2.86
CA GLU A 101 27.50 -7.53 -2.72
C GLU A 101 28.46 -7.02 -1.62
N TRP A 102 28.53 -5.70 -1.47
CA TRP A 102 29.25 -5.01 -0.41
C TRP A 102 28.71 -5.30 1.00
N LYS A 103 27.40 -5.31 1.20
CA LYS A 103 26.77 -5.62 2.49
C LYS A 103 26.86 -7.10 2.82
N VAL A 104 26.76 -7.97 1.82
CA VAL A 104 27.01 -9.41 1.97
C VAL A 104 28.47 -9.66 2.36
N ALA A 105 29.42 -9.06 1.65
CA ALA A 105 30.85 -9.15 1.96
C ALA A 105 31.19 -8.56 3.34
N GLU A 106 30.56 -7.46 3.74
CA GLU A 106 30.73 -6.86 5.07
C GLU A 106 30.20 -7.79 6.18
N ASN A 107 29.06 -8.44 5.96
CA ASN A 107 28.49 -9.40 6.91
C ASN A 107 29.32 -10.69 6.99
N GLU A 108 29.83 -11.19 5.86
CA GLU A 108 30.75 -12.34 5.84
C GLU A 108 32.06 -12.00 6.56
N MET A 109 32.62 -10.82 6.36
CA MET A 109 33.79 -10.36 7.10
C MET A 109 33.53 -10.27 8.60
N LYS A 110 32.41 -9.68 9.02
CA LYS A 110 32.03 -9.59 10.44
C LYS A 110 31.83 -10.98 11.06
N ALA A 111 31.26 -11.93 10.32
CA ALA A 111 31.11 -13.31 10.77
C ALA A 111 32.49 -13.99 10.96
N LEU A 112 33.41 -13.82 10.00
CA LEU A 112 34.78 -14.35 10.09
C LEU A 112 35.57 -13.74 11.25
N GLU A 113 35.40 -12.44 11.54
CA GLU A 113 36.01 -11.79 12.70
C GLU A 113 35.46 -12.32 14.04
N ALA A 114 34.15 -12.54 14.11
CA ALA A 114 33.51 -13.12 15.28
C ALA A 114 33.99 -14.57 15.52
N GLU A 115 34.13 -15.37 14.47
CA GLU A 115 34.68 -16.74 14.57
C GLU A 115 36.14 -16.73 15.02
N LYS A 116 36.97 -15.81 14.50
CA LYS A 116 38.35 -15.62 14.97
C LYS A 116 38.40 -15.26 16.46
N ALA A 117 37.51 -14.38 16.93
CA ALA A 117 37.43 -14.00 18.34
C ALA A 117 37.02 -15.20 19.21
N LEU A 118 36.00 -15.96 18.80
CA LEU A 118 35.57 -17.17 19.51
C LEU A 118 36.65 -18.26 19.53
N SER A 119 37.39 -18.42 18.44
CA SER A 119 38.53 -19.36 18.37
C SER A 119 39.65 -18.97 19.35
N LYS A 120 40.01 -17.67 19.42
CA LYS A 120 40.95 -17.18 20.44
C LYS A 120 40.45 -17.47 21.86
N ILE A 121 39.17 -17.23 22.15
CA ILE A 121 38.58 -17.53 23.46
C ILE A 121 38.65 -19.03 23.77
N ARG A 122 38.34 -19.90 22.78
CA ARG A 122 38.44 -21.36 22.93
C ARG A 122 39.87 -21.81 23.23
N GLN A 123 40.86 -21.31 22.48
CA GLN A 123 42.28 -21.59 22.74
C GLN A 123 42.72 -21.11 24.13
N THR A 124 42.26 -19.93 24.55
CA THR A 124 42.60 -19.40 25.88
C THR A 124 41.99 -20.24 26.99
N ARG A 125 40.75 -20.72 26.81
CA ARG A 125 40.09 -21.62 27.78
C ARG A 125 40.78 -22.98 27.84
N GLN A 126 41.13 -23.55 26.68
CA GLN A 126 41.82 -24.83 26.60
C GLN A 126 43.24 -24.75 27.18
N SER A 127 43.97 -23.66 26.97
CA SER A 127 45.27 -23.43 27.61
C SER A 127 45.15 -23.29 29.13
N LYS A 128 44.11 -22.63 29.63
CA LYS A 128 43.84 -22.54 31.09
C LYS A 128 43.45 -23.89 31.69
N GLU A 129 42.69 -24.72 30.98
CA GLU A 129 42.38 -26.09 31.42
C GLU A 129 43.62 -26.98 31.40
N ASN A 130 44.44 -26.93 30.34
CA ASN A 130 45.69 -27.67 30.27
C ASN A 130 46.69 -27.25 31.34
N ASN A 131 46.80 -25.95 31.67
CA ASN A 131 47.65 -25.51 32.79
C ASN A 131 47.16 -26.05 34.14
N LYS A 132 45.83 -26.06 34.37
CA LYS A 132 45.26 -26.65 35.59
C LYS A 132 45.48 -28.15 35.69
N GLU A 133 45.56 -28.86 34.57
CA GLU A 133 45.86 -30.29 34.53
C GLU A 133 47.35 -30.57 34.74
N MET A 134 48.25 -29.71 34.24
CA MET A 134 49.69 -29.79 34.50
C MET A 134 50.09 -29.44 35.95
N ASP A 135 49.28 -28.63 36.65
CA ASP A 135 49.47 -28.29 38.07
C ASP A 135 48.95 -29.37 39.03
N ARG A 136 48.21 -30.38 38.53
CA ARG A 136 47.72 -31.55 39.30
C ARG A 136 48.70 -32.71 39.23
#